data_AF-A0A523XQJ9-F1
#
_entry.id   AF-A0A523XQJ9-F1
#
_cell.length_a   1.000
_cell.length_b   1.000
_cell.length_c   1.000
_cell.angle_alpha   90.00
_cell.angle_beta   90.00
_cell.angle_gamma   90.00
#
_symmetry.space_group_name_H-M   'P 1'
#
loop_
_entity.id
_entity.type
_entity.pdbx_description
1 polymer ?
#
loop_
_entity_poly.entity_id
_entity_poly.type
_entity_poly.pdbx_seq_one_letter_code
_entity_poly.pdbx_strand_id
1 'polypeptide(L)'
;MLILSVLVSAALMWGAISDLKSGVIPYGSGYGMLALGLLFLLKDSLWLEALFFIVAIWGSRGGMWRLLILMIAVVLLAEEFATLPFVAGMLYVLAIFWLGWFGGGDAQLAFGLIAVGRDWWILGYLFGGTIILGILLTVIRRGGIAEGAKRLLWVLKHIGDPPDEEAIRMPWGVLAALGGMVYIWLWPGLMAGGG
;
A
#
# COMPACT_ATOMS: atom_id res chain seq x y z
N MET A 1 -21.37 0.00 6.85
CA MET A 1 -20.59 0.11 5.59
C MET A 1 -20.40 1.57 5.21
N LEU A 2 -21.49 2.33 4.94
CA LEU A 2 -21.40 3.70 4.42
C LEU A 2 -20.48 4.64 5.23
N ILE A 3 -20.61 4.67 6.57
CA ILE A 3 -19.79 5.55 7.41
C ILE A 3 -18.29 5.25 7.28
N LEU A 4 -17.90 3.97 7.30
CA LEU A 4 -16.49 3.59 7.15
C LEU A 4 -15.96 3.95 5.76
N SER A 5 -16.75 3.73 4.70
CA SER A 5 -16.39 4.12 3.32
C SER A 5 -16.20 5.63 3.15
N VAL A 6 -17.05 6.44 3.81
CA VAL A 6 -16.92 7.90 3.84
C VAL A 6 -15.66 8.32 4.58
N LEU A 7 -15.35 7.71 5.73
CA LEU A 7 -14.14 7.99 6.50
C LEU A 7 -12.87 7.62 5.74
N VAL A 8 -12.87 6.48 5.03
CA VAL A 8 -11.76 6.10 4.15
C VAL A 8 -11.58 7.14 3.05
N SER A 9 -12.67 7.55 2.39
CA SER A 9 -12.60 8.57 1.34
C SER A 9 -12.07 9.90 1.87
N ALA A 10 -12.46 10.32 3.07
CA ALA A 10 -11.95 11.51 3.73
C ALA A 10 -10.45 11.40 4.05
N ALA A 11 -9.99 10.26 4.56
CA ALA A 11 -8.57 10.02 4.83
C ALA A 11 -7.74 10.06 3.53
N LEU A 12 -8.23 9.46 2.45
CA LEU A 12 -7.59 9.50 1.13
C LEU A 12 -7.56 10.90 0.52
N MET A 13 -8.67 11.66 0.58
CA MET A 13 -8.71 13.04 0.10
C MET A 13 -7.71 13.92 0.86
N TRP A 14 -7.66 13.79 2.18
CA TRP A 14 -6.72 14.53 2.99
C TRP A 14 -5.27 14.18 2.63
N GLY A 15 -4.97 12.88 2.51
CA GLY A 15 -3.68 12.39 2.04
C GLY A 15 -3.28 12.99 0.69
N ALA A 16 -4.16 12.91 -0.31
CA ALA A 16 -3.93 13.44 -1.65
C ALA A 16 -3.74 14.97 -1.69
N ILE A 17 -4.57 15.73 -0.97
CA ILE A 17 -4.45 17.20 -0.93
C ILE A 17 -3.13 17.62 -0.29
N SER A 18 -2.71 16.96 0.78
CA SER A 18 -1.44 17.25 1.44
C SER A 18 -0.26 16.85 0.57
N ASP A 19 -0.33 15.69 -0.07
CA ASP A 19 0.70 15.19 -0.97
C ASP A 19 0.90 16.12 -2.19
N LEU A 20 -0.18 16.63 -2.78
CA LEU A 20 -0.11 17.65 -3.85
C LEU A 20 0.57 18.95 -3.40
N LYS A 21 0.34 19.37 -2.15
CA LYS A 21 0.84 20.65 -1.63
C LYS A 21 2.27 20.57 -1.12
N SER A 22 2.62 19.45 -0.47
CA SER A 22 3.84 19.32 0.34
C SER A 22 4.69 18.10 -0.02
N GLY A 23 4.20 17.19 -0.87
CA GLY A 23 4.84 15.92 -1.19
C GLY A 23 4.97 14.99 0.01
N VAL A 24 4.14 15.18 1.03
CA VAL A 24 4.16 14.42 2.28
C VAL A 24 2.73 14.13 2.71
N ILE A 25 2.49 12.87 3.07
CA ILE A 25 1.23 12.40 3.63
C ILE A 25 1.23 12.61 5.15
N PRO A 26 0.22 13.29 5.72
CA PRO A 26 0.13 13.54 7.16
C PRO A 26 0.02 12.23 7.96
N TYR A 27 0.67 12.19 9.12
CA TYR A 27 0.52 11.06 10.05
C TYR A 27 -0.93 10.81 10.45
N GLY A 28 -1.75 11.88 10.58
CA GLY A 28 -3.17 11.76 10.92
C GLY A 28 -3.96 10.96 9.88
N SER A 29 -3.77 11.22 8.58
CA SER A 29 -4.42 10.44 7.53
C SER A 29 -3.87 9.02 7.44
N GLY A 30 -2.56 8.83 7.64
CA GLY A 30 -1.93 7.52 7.64
C GLY A 30 -2.45 6.61 8.76
N TYR A 31 -2.36 7.07 10.02
CA TYR A 31 -2.90 6.32 11.17
C TYR A 31 -4.42 6.16 11.11
N GLY A 32 -5.14 7.17 10.63
CA GLY A 32 -6.58 7.07 10.38
C GLY A 32 -6.91 5.93 9.42
N MET A 33 -6.15 5.81 8.32
CA MET A 33 -6.34 4.75 7.34
C MET A 33 -5.97 3.37 7.89
N LEU A 34 -4.91 3.26 8.70
CA LEU A 34 -4.59 2.01 9.41
C LEU A 34 -5.72 1.57 10.35
N ALA A 35 -6.25 2.51 11.14
CA ALA A 35 -7.36 2.23 12.06
C ALA A 35 -8.62 1.79 11.29
N LEU A 36 -8.94 2.46 10.18
CA LEU A 36 -10.06 2.08 9.32
C LEU A 36 -9.87 0.69 8.70
N GLY A 37 -8.67 0.39 8.20
CA GLY A 37 -8.33 -0.93 7.68
C GLY A 37 -8.53 -2.03 8.71
N LEU A 38 -8.04 -1.82 9.94
CA LEU A 38 -8.25 -2.76 11.05
C LEU A 38 -9.74 -2.92 11.37
N LEU A 39 -10.51 -1.83 11.44
CA LEU A 39 -11.95 -1.88 11.70
C LEU A 39 -12.71 -2.67 10.62
N PHE A 40 -12.32 -2.56 9.35
CA PHE A 40 -12.89 -3.38 8.27
C PHE A 40 -12.64 -4.87 8.48
N LEU A 41 -11.40 -5.26 8.82
CA LEU A 41 -11.06 -6.66 9.09
C LEU A 41 -11.84 -7.23 10.28
N LEU A 42 -11.89 -6.50 11.39
CA LEU A 42 -12.59 -6.94 12.61
C LEU A 42 -14.10 -7.05 12.41
N LYS A 43 -14.70 -6.10 11.66
CA LYS A 43 -16.13 -6.10 11.36
C LYS A 43 -16.55 -7.38 10.62
N ASP A 44 -15.75 -7.83 9.67
CA ASP A 44 -16.04 -9.00 8.87
C ASP A 44 -15.52 -10.30 9.52
N SER A 45 -15.14 -10.24 10.81
CA SER A 45 -14.66 -11.37 11.63
C SER A 45 -13.37 -12.04 11.11
N LEU A 46 -12.51 -11.27 10.45
CA LEU A 46 -11.27 -11.72 9.80
C LEU A 46 -10.10 -11.60 10.79
N TRP A 47 -10.16 -12.37 11.87
CA TRP A 47 -9.27 -12.22 13.03
C TRP A 47 -7.80 -12.52 12.69
N LEU A 48 -7.55 -13.51 11.84
CA LEU A 48 -6.18 -13.89 11.46
C LEU A 48 -5.56 -12.83 10.54
N GLU A 49 -6.32 -12.27 9.60
CA GLU A 49 -5.88 -11.16 8.76
C GLU A 49 -5.66 -9.88 9.57
N ALA A 50 -6.52 -9.61 10.57
CA ALA A 50 -6.34 -8.49 11.48
C ALA A 50 -5.06 -8.63 12.32
N LEU A 51 -4.76 -9.85 12.81
CA LEU A 51 -3.51 -10.12 13.51
C LEU A 51 -2.32 -9.92 12.58
N PHE A 52 -2.36 -10.51 11.38
CA PHE A 52 -1.31 -10.35 10.38
C PHE A 52 -1.09 -8.88 9.99
N PHE A 53 -2.18 -8.11 9.85
CA PHE A 53 -2.15 -6.68 9.58
C PHE A 53 -1.35 -5.90 10.63
N ILE A 54 -1.65 -6.12 11.91
CA ILE A 54 -0.95 -5.47 13.03
C ILE A 54 0.53 -5.86 13.04
N VAL A 55 0.83 -7.15 12.86
CA VAL A 55 2.21 -7.64 12.84
C VAL A 55 2.98 -7.08 11.65
N ALA A 56 2.36 -6.97 10.47
CA ALA A 56 2.98 -6.35 9.29
C ALA A 56 3.30 -4.87 9.53
N ILE A 57 2.38 -4.10 10.11
CA ILE A 57 2.64 -2.69 10.48
C ILE A 57 3.80 -2.59 11.45
N TRP A 58 3.81 -3.41 12.51
CA TRP A 58 4.87 -3.38 13.52
C TRP A 58 6.22 -3.85 12.96
N GLY A 59 6.19 -4.87 12.11
CA GLY A 59 7.35 -5.47 11.50
C GLY A 59 7.94 -4.68 10.34
N SER A 60 7.33 -3.56 9.96
CA SER A 60 7.95 -2.52 9.11
C SER A 60 9.32 -2.06 9.64
N ARG A 61 9.58 -2.21 10.95
CA ARG A 61 10.87 -1.97 11.63
C ARG A 61 12.02 -2.86 11.16
N GLY A 62 11.76 -3.93 10.39
CA GLY A 62 12.78 -4.79 9.81
C GLY A 62 13.43 -5.77 10.79
N GLY A 63 14.57 -6.35 10.39
CA GLY A 63 15.30 -7.35 11.21
C GLY A 63 14.54 -8.66 11.40
N MET A 64 14.53 -9.19 12.61
CA MET A 64 13.84 -10.46 12.96
C MET A 64 12.33 -10.41 12.68
N TRP A 65 11.74 -9.22 12.69
CA TRP A 65 10.32 -9.04 12.33
C TRP A 65 10.01 -9.45 10.90
N ARG A 66 10.97 -9.36 9.96
CA ARG A 66 10.78 -9.81 8.57
C ARG A 66 10.47 -11.30 8.52
N LEU A 67 11.23 -12.10 9.28
CA LEU A 67 11.04 -13.54 9.37
C LEU A 67 9.70 -13.87 10.03
N LEU A 68 9.34 -13.15 11.10
CA LEU A 68 8.05 -13.35 11.78
C LEU A 68 6.87 -13.08 10.84
N ILE A 69 6.91 -11.99 10.08
CA ILE A 69 5.87 -11.67 9.08
C ILE A 69 5.77 -12.81 8.05
N LEU A 70 6.89 -13.30 7.51
CA LEU A 70 6.88 -14.38 6.52
C LEU A 70 6.31 -15.68 7.10
N MET A 71 6.65 -16.03 8.35
CA MET A 71 6.09 -17.22 9.00
C MET A 71 4.57 -17.10 9.17
N ILE A 72 4.07 -15.96 9.65
CA ILE A 72 2.62 -15.75 9.82
C ILE A 72 1.93 -15.74 8.45
N ALA A 73 2.53 -15.15 7.42
CA ALA A 73 1.99 -15.19 6.06
C ALA A 73 1.84 -16.63 5.55
N VAL A 74 2.83 -17.50 5.75
CA VAL A 74 2.75 -18.92 5.38
C VAL A 74 1.63 -19.63 6.13
N VAL A 75 1.52 -19.40 7.44
CA VAL A 75 0.43 -19.98 8.26
C VAL A 75 -0.94 -19.51 7.74
N LEU A 76 -1.09 -18.21 7.47
CA LEU A 76 -2.35 -17.64 6.99
C LEU A 76 -2.78 -18.24 5.65
N LEU A 77 -1.83 -18.42 4.72
CA LEU A 77 -2.08 -19.03 3.42
C LEU A 77 -2.35 -20.54 3.50
N ALA A 78 -1.79 -21.22 4.50
CA ALA A 78 -2.03 -22.63 4.74
C ALA A 78 -3.45 -22.87 5.30
N GLU A 79 -3.93 -21.98 6.16
CA GLU A 79 -5.29 -22.04 6.72
C GLU A 79 -6.34 -21.58 5.69
N GLU A 80 -6.10 -20.47 5.00
CA GLU A 80 -7.06 -19.89 4.06
C GLU A 80 -6.38 -19.27 2.83
N PHE A 81 -6.22 -20.06 1.76
CA PHE A 81 -5.60 -19.59 0.51
C PHE A 81 -6.34 -18.42 -0.15
N ALA A 82 -7.63 -18.22 0.14
CA ALA A 82 -8.40 -17.08 -0.34
C ALA A 82 -7.85 -15.73 0.16
N THR A 83 -7.02 -15.73 1.22
CA THR A 83 -6.32 -14.54 1.73
C THR A 83 -5.09 -14.13 0.92
N LEU A 84 -4.73 -14.89 -0.12
CA LEU A 84 -3.56 -14.61 -0.97
C LEU A 84 -3.46 -13.17 -1.49
N PRO A 85 -4.51 -12.52 -2.03
CA PRO A 85 -4.40 -11.13 -2.46
C PRO A 85 -4.05 -10.19 -1.29
N PHE A 86 -4.65 -10.40 -0.13
CA PHE A 86 -4.34 -9.61 1.07
C PHE A 86 -2.88 -9.81 1.51
N VAL A 87 -2.42 -11.06 1.63
CA VAL A 87 -1.03 -11.38 2.02
C VAL A 87 -0.02 -10.81 1.03
N ALA A 88 -0.26 -11.03 -0.27
CA ALA A 88 0.61 -10.52 -1.32
C ALA A 88 0.68 -8.99 -1.29
N GLY A 89 -0.45 -8.32 -1.08
CA GLY A 89 -0.51 -6.86 -0.92
C GLY A 89 0.31 -6.35 0.24
N MET A 90 0.13 -6.94 1.42
CA MET A 90 0.86 -6.53 2.62
C MET A 90 2.37 -6.74 2.45
N LEU A 91 2.80 -7.89 1.94
CA LEU A 91 4.21 -8.18 1.68
C LEU A 91 4.81 -7.24 0.63
N TYR A 92 4.04 -6.88 -0.39
CA TYR A 92 4.47 -5.96 -1.42
C TYR A 92 4.68 -4.54 -0.87
N VAL A 93 3.72 -4.01 -0.08
CA VAL A 93 3.88 -2.71 0.59
C VAL A 93 5.12 -2.72 1.48
N LEU A 94 5.34 -3.78 2.26
CA LEU A 94 6.54 -3.94 3.08
C LEU A 94 7.83 -3.95 2.24
N ALA A 95 7.84 -4.68 1.13
CA ALA A 95 8.99 -4.74 0.24
C ALA A 95 9.31 -3.34 -0.30
N ILE A 96 8.34 -2.63 -0.88
CA ILE A 96 8.53 -1.26 -1.41
C ILE A 96 8.94 -0.27 -0.31
N PHE A 97 8.36 -0.38 0.88
CA PHE A 97 8.73 0.45 2.02
C PHE A 97 10.18 0.20 2.45
N TRP A 98 10.61 -1.07 2.55
CA TRP A 98 12.00 -1.41 2.88
C TRP A 98 12.99 -1.04 1.77
N LEU A 99 12.54 -0.99 0.52
CA LEU A 99 13.31 -0.48 -0.62
C LEU A 99 13.40 1.05 -0.63
N GLY A 100 12.75 1.76 0.30
CA GLY A 100 12.77 3.22 0.40
C GLY A 100 11.95 3.93 -0.67
N TRP A 101 11.11 3.21 -1.42
CA TRP A 101 10.27 3.79 -2.47
C TRP A 101 9.01 4.45 -1.90
N PHE A 102 8.53 3.98 -0.74
CA PHE A 102 7.46 4.60 0.02
C PHE A 102 8.00 5.28 1.26
N GLY A 103 7.50 6.50 1.53
CA GLY A 103 7.62 7.11 2.85
C GLY A 103 6.71 6.41 3.86
N GLY A 104 6.87 6.77 5.14
CA GLY A 104 6.03 6.20 6.21
C GLY A 104 4.54 6.46 6.01
N GLY A 105 4.16 7.66 5.57
CA GLY A 105 2.75 7.99 5.30
C GLY A 105 2.16 7.24 4.11
N ASP A 106 2.94 7.01 3.05
CA ASP A 106 2.51 6.25 1.87
C ASP A 106 2.25 4.79 2.24
N ALA A 107 3.18 4.18 2.98
CA ALA A 107 3.04 2.82 3.47
C ALA A 107 1.81 2.66 4.38
N GLN A 108 1.56 3.63 5.27
CA GLN A 108 0.38 3.61 6.15
C GLN A 108 -0.94 3.65 5.37
N LEU A 109 -1.05 4.54 4.39
CA LEU A 109 -2.22 4.58 3.51
C LEU A 109 -2.37 3.29 2.69
N ALA A 110 -1.27 2.78 2.12
CA ALA A 110 -1.27 1.56 1.32
C ALA A 110 -1.73 0.35 2.15
N PHE A 111 -1.16 0.14 3.33
CA PHE A 111 -1.58 -0.92 4.23
C PHE A 111 -3.06 -0.85 4.53
N GLY A 112 -3.56 0.32 4.96
CA GLY A 112 -4.98 0.46 5.28
C GLY A 112 -5.88 0.21 4.07
N LEU A 113 -5.48 0.63 2.87
CA LEU A 113 -6.25 0.35 1.64
C LEU A 113 -6.27 -1.15 1.30
N ILE A 114 -5.15 -1.85 1.44
CA ILE A 114 -5.09 -3.31 1.25
C ILE A 114 -6.00 -4.03 2.26
N ALA A 115 -6.04 -3.58 3.51
CA ALA A 115 -6.94 -4.12 4.52
C ALA A 115 -8.42 -3.85 4.23
N VAL A 116 -8.75 -2.72 3.59
CA VAL A 116 -10.12 -2.40 3.17
C VAL A 116 -10.56 -3.25 1.96
N GLY A 117 -9.70 -3.39 0.94
CA GLY A 117 -10.08 -4.05 -0.32
C GLY A 117 -9.87 -5.57 -0.34
N ARG A 118 -8.81 -6.09 0.28
CA ARG A 118 -8.45 -7.52 0.37
C ARG A 118 -8.41 -8.31 -0.95
N ASP A 119 -8.44 -7.67 -2.11
CA ASP A 119 -8.56 -8.34 -3.40
C ASP A 119 -7.44 -7.98 -4.39
N TRP A 120 -7.39 -8.69 -5.52
CA TRP A 120 -6.39 -8.44 -6.56
C TRP A 120 -6.59 -7.11 -7.28
N TRP A 121 -7.79 -6.53 -7.22
CA TRP A 121 -8.10 -5.28 -7.89
C TRP A 121 -7.48 -4.10 -7.17
N ILE A 122 -7.58 -4.04 -5.84
CA ILE A 122 -6.90 -3.01 -5.07
C ILE A 122 -5.37 -3.11 -5.25
N LEU A 123 -4.82 -4.31 -5.41
CA LEU A 123 -3.42 -4.51 -5.79
C LEU A 123 -3.11 -3.96 -7.17
N GLY A 124 -3.92 -4.31 -8.19
CA GLY A 124 -3.74 -3.84 -9.56
C GLY A 124 -3.83 -2.32 -9.67
N TYR A 125 -4.79 -1.70 -8.98
CA TYR A 125 -4.97 -0.24 -9.00
C TYR A 125 -3.86 0.49 -8.25
N LEU A 126 -3.48 0.02 -7.05
CA LEU A 126 -2.44 0.68 -6.26
C LEU A 126 -1.04 0.45 -6.82
N PHE A 127 -0.76 -0.74 -7.34
CA PHE A 127 0.58 -1.18 -7.71
C PHE A 127 0.83 -1.15 -9.22
N GLY A 128 -0.16 -1.48 -10.05
CA GLY A 128 -0.03 -1.35 -11.50
C GLY A 128 0.18 0.11 -11.92
N GLY A 129 -0.63 1.02 -11.38
CA GLY A 129 -0.51 2.45 -11.64
C GLY A 129 0.84 3.03 -11.19
N THR A 130 1.31 2.65 -10.00
CA THR A 130 2.59 3.15 -9.47
C THR A 130 3.81 2.60 -10.18
N ILE A 131 3.83 1.31 -10.51
CA ILE A 131 4.94 0.72 -11.26
C ILE A 131 5.05 1.40 -12.62
N ILE A 132 3.93 1.58 -13.32
CA ILE A 132 3.92 2.23 -14.64
C ILE A 132 4.39 3.68 -14.50
N LEU A 133 3.81 4.46 -13.58
CA LEU A 133 4.18 5.87 -13.42
C LEU A 133 5.65 6.01 -12.98
N GLY A 134 6.11 5.12 -12.11
CA GLY A 134 7.47 5.14 -11.60
C GLY A 134 8.51 4.80 -12.65
N ILE A 135 8.24 3.79 -13.48
CA ILE A 135 9.07 3.48 -14.65
C ILE A 135 9.06 4.68 -15.62
N LEU A 136 7.88 5.22 -15.93
CA LEU A 136 7.74 6.34 -16.87
C LEU A 136 8.51 7.57 -16.42
N LEU A 137 8.36 7.98 -15.15
CA LEU A 137 9.04 9.12 -14.57
C LEU A 137 10.56 8.90 -14.50
N THR A 138 10.99 7.68 -14.17
CA THR A 138 12.42 7.34 -14.14
C THR A 138 13.03 7.43 -15.54
N VAL A 139 12.35 6.90 -16.55
CA VAL A 139 12.80 6.95 -17.95
C VAL A 139 12.84 8.39 -18.47
N ILE A 140 11.80 9.19 -18.21
CA ILE A 140 11.69 10.58 -18.69
C ILE A 140 12.73 11.48 -18.02
N ARG A 141 12.88 11.41 -16.69
CA ARG A 141 13.77 12.33 -15.96
C ARG A 141 15.25 11.96 -16.05
N ARG A 142 15.58 10.70 -16.31
CA ARG A 142 16.97 10.21 -16.24
C ARG A 142 17.54 9.73 -17.58
N GLY A 143 16.84 10.00 -18.69
CA GLY A 143 17.39 9.84 -20.03
C GLY A 143 17.38 8.41 -20.58
N GLY A 144 16.51 7.52 -20.08
CA GLY A 144 16.28 6.21 -20.70
C GLY A 144 16.12 5.03 -19.74
N ILE A 145 15.84 3.85 -20.31
CA ILE A 145 15.56 2.59 -19.59
C ILE A 145 16.82 2.04 -18.91
N ALA A 146 18.00 2.22 -19.51
CA ALA A 146 19.27 1.73 -18.98
C ALA A 146 19.63 2.34 -17.62
N GLU A 147 19.47 3.66 -17.48
CA GLU A 147 19.70 4.38 -16.22
C GLU A 147 18.68 4.01 -15.15
N GLY A 148 17.42 3.75 -15.53
CA GLY A 148 16.39 3.23 -14.62
C GLY A 148 16.71 1.84 -14.08
N ALA A 149 17.20 0.93 -14.94
CA ALA A 149 17.61 -0.41 -14.53
C ALA A 149 18.84 -0.40 -13.59
N LYS A 150 19.83 0.45 -13.87
CA LYS A 150 20.98 0.67 -12.97
C LYS A 150 20.52 1.16 -11.59
N ARG A 151 19.52 2.04 -11.54
CA ARG A 151 18.95 2.54 -10.28
C ARG A 151 18.22 1.45 -9.52
N LEU A 152 17.41 0.64 -10.19
CA LEU A 152 16.75 -0.52 -9.59
C LEU A 152 17.78 -1.44 -8.91
N LEU A 153 18.86 -1.75 -9.63
CA LEU A 153 19.97 -2.56 -9.12
C LEU A 153 20.73 -1.88 -7.97
N TRP A 154 20.90 -0.56 -8.01
CA TRP A 154 21.53 0.20 -6.94
C TRP A 154 20.67 0.19 -5.67
N VAL A 155 19.36 0.42 -5.78
CA VAL A 155 18.42 0.36 -4.65
C VAL A 155 18.38 -1.04 -4.05
N LEU A 156 18.35 -2.09 -4.88
CA LEU A 156 18.41 -3.47 -4.42
C LEU A 156 19.71 -3.79 -3.65
N LYS A 157 20.80 -3.07 -3.91
CA LYS A 157 22.08 -3.22 -3.22
C LYS A 157 22.21 -2.39 -1.93
N HIS A 158 21.41 -1.34 -1.77
CA HIS A 158 21.46 -0.40 -0.65
C HIS A 158 20.18 -0.45 0.21
N ILE A 159 19.58 -1.64 0.30
CA ILE A 159 18.37 -1.87 1.11
C ILE A 159 18.71 -1.70 2.59
N GLY A 160 18.16 -0.65 3.21
CA GLY A 160 18.37 -0.34 4.63
C GLY A 160 19.25 0.88 4.90
N ASP A 161 19.81 1.48 3.86
CA ASP A 161 20.51 2.77 3.94
C ASP A 161 19.51 3.94 4.06
N PRO A 162 19.94 5.11 4.60
CA PRO A 162 19.08 6.29 4.72
C PRO A 162 18.42 6.68 3.38
N PRO A 163 17.24 7.34 3.44
CA PRO A 163 16.43 7.62 2.28
C PRO A 163 17.22 8.40 1.22
N ASP A 164 17.27 7.83 0.03
CA ASP A 164 17.92 8.37 -1.16
C ASP A 164 17.34 9.76 -1.52
N GLU A 165 18.14 10.81 -1.36
CA GLU A 165 17.74 12.20 -1.64
C GLU A 165 17.31 12.42 -3.10
N GLU A 166 17.75 11.56 -4.00
CA GLU A 166 17.44 11.60 -5.42
C GLU A 166 16.20 10.74 -5.79
N ALA A 167 15.53 10.12 -4.81
CA ALA A 167 14.30 9.36 -5.04
C ALA A 167 13.24 10.27 -5.67
N ILE A 168 12.67 9.82 -6.80
CA ILE A 168 11.58 10.54 -7.47
C ILE A 168 10.36 10.44 -6.56
N ARG A 169 10.05 11.51 -5.83
CA ARG A 169 8.82 11.63 -5.05
C ARG A 169 7.63 11.62 -6.00
N MET A 170 6.97 10.47 -6.08
CA MET A 170 5.70 10.34 -6.78
C MET A 170 4.58 10.85 -5.88
N PRO A 171 3.58 11.58 -6.41
CA PRO A 171 2.40 11.99 -5.66
C PRO A 171 1.48 10.78 -5.43
N TRP A 172 1.98 9.82 -4.64
CA TRP A 172 1.37 8.53 -4.43
C TRP A 172 0.01 8.64 -3.76
N GLY A 173 -0.16 9.60 -2.85
CA GLY A 173 -1.42 9.87 -2.16
C GLY A 173 -2.55 10.21 -3.14
N VAL A 174 -2.23 10.87 -4.25
CA VAL A 174 -3.20 11.20 -5.32
C VAL A 174 -3.63 9.93 -6.06
N LEU A 175 -2.68 9.07 -6.43
CA LEU A 175 -2.97 7.81 -7.10
C LEU A 175 -3.79 6.89 -6.20
N ALA A 176 -3.41 6.80 -4.93
CA ALA A 176 -4.10 6.00 -3.91
C ALA A 176 -5.52 6.52 -3.67
N ALA A 177 -5.72 7.84 -3.67
CA ALA A 177 -7.06 8.42 -3.54
C ALA A 177 -7.95 8.15 -4.76
N LEU A 178 -7.42 8.31 -5.98
CA LEU A 178 -8.17 8.01 -7.19
C LEU A 178 -8.54 6.52 -7.28
N GLY A 179 -7.55 5.63 -7.10
CA GLY A 179 -7.76 4.18 -7.13
C GLY A 179 -8.69 3.73 -6.00
N GLY A 180 -8.47 4.21 -4.78
CA GLY A 180 -9.28 3.88 -3.61
C GLY A 180 -10.72 4.37 -3.74
N MET A 181 -10.97 5.57 -4.26
CA MET A 181 -12.34 6.07 -4.45
C MET A 181 -13.11 5.28 -5.51
N VAL A 182 -12.49 5.01 -6.66
CA VAL A 182 -13.08 4.18 -7.71
C VAL A 182 -13.43 2.81 -7.13
N TYR A 183 -12.49 2.22 -6.40
CA TYR A 183 -12.70 0.92 -5.76
C TYR A 183 -13.82 0.94 -4.73
N ILE A 184 -13.92 1.95 -3.87
CA ILE A 184 -14.91 1.96 -2.78
C ILE A 184 -16.33 2.24 -3.28
N TRP A 185 -16.48 3.11 -4.29
CA TRP A 185 -17.79 3.62 -4.68
C TRP A 185 -18.34 3.01 -5.97
N LEU A 186 -17.48 2.64 -6.92
CA LEU A 186 -17.92 2.15 -8.23
C LEU A 186 -17.84 0.62 -8.34
N TRP A 187 -16.76 0.03 -7.82
CA TRP A 187 -16.52 -1.41 -7.93
C TRP A 187 -17.61 -2.30 -7.32
N PRO A 188 -18.14 -2.01 -6.10
CA PRO A 188 -19.19 -2.83 -5.51
C PRO A 188 -20.49 -2.81 -6.33
N GLY A 189 -20.79 -1.68 -6.98
CA GLY A 189 -21.94 -1.54 -7.89
C GLY A 189 -21.77 -2.32 -9.19
N LEU A 190 -20.55 -2.40 -9.72
CA LEU A 190 -20.23 -3.19 -10.92
C LEU A 190 -20.27 -4.70 -10.66
N MET A 191 -19.79 -5.14 -9.50
CA MET A 191 -19.80 -6.55 -9.10
C MET A 191 -21.20 -7.02 -8.65
N ALA A 192 -22.05 -6.13 -8.14
CA ALA A 192 -23.43 -6.45 -7.75
C ALA A 192 -24.43 -6.42 -8.91
N GLY A 193 -24.11 -5.79 -10.04
CA GLY A 193 -24.96 -5.70 -11.23
C GLY A 193 -24.75 -6.81 -12.26
N GLY A 194 -23.89 -7.80 -11.97
CA GLY A 194 -23.55 -8.91 -12.86
C GLY A 194 -24.15 -10.26 -12.45
N GLY A 195 -25.32 -10.25 -11.78
CA GLY A 195 -26.08 -11.45 -11.41
C GLY A 195 -27.38 -11.55 -12.21
#